data_AF-A0A2V9JPI3-F1
#
_entry.id   AF-A0A2V9JPI3-F1
#
_cell.length_a   1.000
_cell.length_b   1.000
_cell.length_c   1.000
_cell.angle_alpha   90.00
_cell.angle_beta   90.00
_cell.angle_gamma   90.00
#
_symmetry.space_group_name_H-M   'P 1'
#
loop_
_entity.id
_entity.type
_entity.pdbx_description
1 polymer ?
#
loop_
_entity_poly.entity_id
_entity_poly.type
_entity_poly.pdbx_seq_one_letter_code
_entity_poly.pdbx_strand_id
1 'polypeptide(L)'
;MSNDVGLTNLEKLSIIATLAMAVLLGILAWASAHNNWLLWLAVSVGALGGLAHEIAQSGGKIMFFQRHQDGMYLGSLAGMVLGAVAGILVIRGHLVSTANGTALSVSMVQLDYEIFTAGLALKGVTEAAGGRAVP
;
A
#
# COMPACT_ATOMS: atom_id res chain seq x y z
N MET A 1 37.44 -11.72 -8.17
CA MET A 1 35.98 -11.91 -8.27
C MET A 1 35.52 -12.50 -6.95
N SER A 2 35.25 -11.65 -5.95
CA SER A 2 34.75 -12.10 -4.65
C SER A 2 33.26 -12.40 -4.77
N ASN A 3 32.90 -13.65 -4.48
CA ASN A 3 31.52 -14.07 -4.32
C ASN A 3 30.99 -13.52 -3.00
N ASP A 4 30.43 -12.31 -3.01
CA ASP A 4 29.62 -11.83 -1.90
C ASP A 4 28.24 -12.50 -1.98
N VAL A 5 28.14 -13.72 -1.43
CA VAL A 5 26.89 -14.48 -1.28
C VAL A 5 26.01 -13.92 -0.15
N GLY A 6 26.39 -12.78 0.45
CA GLY A 6 25.69 -12.16 1.57
C GLY A 6 24.92 -10.90 1.17
N LEU A 7 23.73 -10.73 1.78
CA LEU A 7 22.98 -9.48 1.73
C LEU A 7 23.86 -8.30 2.19
N THR A 8 23.87 -7.24 1.40
CA THR A 8 24.52 -5.97 1.75
C THR A 8 23.86 -5.35 2.97
N ASN A 9 24.57 -4.49 3.70
CA ASN A 9 24.02 -3.83 4.89
C ASN A 9 22.80 -2.95 4.58
N LEU A 10 22.73 -2.38 3.38
CA LEU A 10 21.59 -1.58 2.92
C LEU A 10 20.35 -2.46 2.67
N GLU A 11 20.53 -3.64 2.08
CA GLU A 11 19.43 -4.60 1.86
C GLU A 11 18.90 -5.17 3.18
N LYS A 12 19.78 -5.45 4.14
CA LYS A 12 19.36 -5.86 5.48
C LYS A 12 18.51 -4.77 6.15
N LEU A 13 18.94 -3.52 6.04
CA LEU A 13 18.23 -2.38 6.64
C LEU A 13 16.89 -2.14 5.95
N SER A 14 16.78 -2.33 4.64
CA SER A 14 15.52 -2.19 3.92
C SER A 14 14.51 -3.29 4.28
N ILE A 15 14.98 -4.53 4.44
CA ILE A 15 14.13 -5.65 4.91
C ILE A 15 13.62 -5.37 6.31
N ILE A 16 14.48 -4.92 7.23
CA ILE A 16 14.09 -4.58 8.60
C ILE A 16 13.09 -3.42 8.60
N ALA A 17 13.35 -2.35 7.84
CA ALA A 17 12.45 -1.21 7.74
C ALA A 17 11.07 -1.60 7.19
N THR A 18 11.04 -2.48 6.19
CA THR A 18 9.79 -3.00 5.64
C THR A 18 9.02 -3.82 6.68
N LEU A 19 9.68 -4.77 7.35
CA LEU A 19 9.05 -5.59 8.38
C LEU A 19 8.52 -4.72 9.53
N ALA A 20 9.32 -3.74 9.97
CA ALA A 20 8.89 -2.78 10.99
C ALA A 20 7.65 -2.01 10.54
N MET A 21 7.60 -1.56 9.28
CA MET A 21 6.45 -0.85 8.73
C MET A 21 5.20 -1.74 8.65
N ALA A 22 5.35 -2.99 8.21
CA ALA A 22 4.26 -3.96 8.17
C ALA A 22 3.69 -4.22 9.58
N VAL A 23 4.56 -4.38 10.59
CA VAL A 23 4.14 -4.55 11.98
C VAL A 23 3.44 -3.31 12.51
N LEU A 24 3.98 -2.11 12.27
CA LEU A 24 3.36 -0.85 12.71
C LEU A 24 1.99 -0.64 12.08
N LEU A 25 1.87 -0.86 10.76
CA LEU A 25 0.59 -0.77 10.06
C LEU A 25 -0.39 -1.85 10.55
N GLY A 26 0.09 -3.06 10.86
CA GLY A 26 -0.73 -4.14 11.44
C GLY A 26 -1.27 -3.79 12.83
N ILE A 27 -0.43 -3.23 13.71
CA ILE A 27 -0.85 -2.74 15.03
C ILE A 27 -1.87 -1.61 14.88
N LEU A 28 -1.61 -0.65 13.98
CA LEU A 28 -2.53 0.45 13.72
C LEU A 28 -3.88 -0.06 13.18
N ALA A 29 -3.87 -1.03 12.26
CA ALA A 29 -5.09 -1.65 11.75
C ALA A 29 -5.86 -2.34 12.87
N TRP A 30 -5.19 -3.12 13.71
CA TRP A 30 -5.81 -3.80 14.85
C TRP A 30 -6.41 -2.81 15.86
N ALA A 31 -5.64 -1.80 16.27
CA ALA A 31 -6.11 -0.77 17.20
C ALA A 31 -7.28 0.03 16.61
N SER A 32 -7.24 0.32 15.31
CA SER A 32 -8.31 1.02 14.61
C SER A 32 -9.58 0.18 14.50
N ALA A 33 -9.46 -1.12 14.27
CA ALA A 33 -10.59 -2.05 14.29
C ALA A 33 -11.24 -2.13 15.68
N HIS A 34 -10.42 -2.14 16.75
CA HIS A 34 -10.94 -2.19 18.12
C HIS A 34 -11.66 -0.90 18.54
N ASN A 35 -11.18 0.26 18.08
CA ASN A 35 -11.75 1.58 18.43
C ASN A 35 -12.76 2.11 17.39
N ASN A 36 -13.14 1.31 16.38
CA ASN A 36 -14.01 1.71 15.26
C ASN A 36 -13.50 2.93 14.48
N TRP A 37 -12.18 3.12 14.39
CA TRP A 37 -11.56 4.20 13.64
C TRP A 37 -11.45 3.84 12.16
N LEU A 38 -12.56 3.96 11.43
CA LEU A 38 -12.68 3.52 10.04
C LEU A 38 -11.64 4.16 9.11
N LEU A 39 -11.33 5.45 9.30
CA LEU A 39 -10.32 6.14 8.50
C LEU A 39 -8.94 5.49 8.66
N TRP A 40 -8.50 5.30 9.90
CA TRP A 40 -7.20 4.73 10.21
C TRP A 40 -7.12 3.25 9.82
N LEU A 41 -8.23 2.52 9.95
CA LEU A 41 -8.34 1.14 9.48
C LEU A 41 -8.16 1.06 7.96
N ALA A 42 -8.87 1.90 7.20
CA ALA A 42 -8.80 1.90 5.74
C ALA A 42 -7.40 2.29 5.23
N VAL A 43 -6.78 3.31 5.84
CA VAL A 43 -5.41 3.73 5.52
C VAL A 43 -4.41 2.62 5.79
N SER A 44 -4.48 2.00 6.97
CA SER A 44 -3.51 0.98 7.38
C SER A 44 -3.67 -0.33 6.60
N VAL A 45 -4.90 -0.82 6.42
CA VAL A 45 -5.19 -2.01 5.62
C VAL A 45 -4.88 -1.77 4.14
N GLY A 46 -5.22 -0.59 3.62
CA GLY A 46 -4.85 -0.18 2.27
C GLY A 46 -3.34 -0.19 2.08
N ALA A 47 -2.58 0.45 2.98
CA ALA A 47 -1.13 0.46 2.94
C ALA A 47 -0.51 -0.94 3.04
N LEU A 48 -1.05 -1.80 3.90
CA LEU A 48 -0.65 -3.21 4.01
C LEU A 48 -0.89 -3.97 2.71
N GLY A 49 -2.04 -3.75 2.05
CA GLY A 49 -2.35 -4.33 0.75
C GLY A 49 -1.37 -3.89 -0.32
N GLY A 50 -1.02 -2.59 -0.36
CA GLY A 50 -0.01 -2.03 -1.24
C GLY A 50 1.40 -2.58 -0.98
N LEU A 51 1.77 -2.77 0.28
CA LEU A 51 3.03 -3.40 0.69
C LEU A 51 3.07 -4.88 0.25
N ALA A 52 2.00 -5.63 0.51
CA ALA A 52 1.90 -7.04 0.13
C ALA A 52 1.97 -7.23 -1.39
N HIS A 53 1.34 -6.34 -2.16
CA HIS A 53 1.42 -6.32 -3.62
C HIS A 53 2.87 -6.15 -4.10
N GLU A 54 3.62 -5.21 -3.52
CA GLU A 54 5.03 -5.00 -3.88
C GLU A 54 5.91 -6.20 -3.49
N ILE A 55 5.66 -6.83 -2.34
CA ILE A 55 6.39 -8.04 -1.93
C ILE A 55 6.17 -9.17 -2.94
N ALA A 56 4.94 -9.33 -3.41
CA ALA A 56 4.59 -10.33 -4.42
C ALA A 56 5.24 -10.02 -5.77
N GLN A 57 5.24 -8.75 -6.21
CA GLN A 57 5.82 -8.33 -7.49
C GLN A 57 7.36 -8.40 -7.49
N SER A 58 8.01 -8.06 -6.37
CA SER A 58 9.46 -8.04 -6.23
C SER A 58 10.08 -9.42 -5.96
N GLY A 59 9.27 -10.47 -5.79
CA GLY A 59 9.74 -11.79 -5.39
C GLY A 59 10.37 -11.81 -3.99
N GLY A 60 9.90 -10.95 -3.08
CA GLY A 60 10.41 -10.83 -1.71
C GLY A 60 11.57 -9.84 -1.51
N LYS A 61 11.90 -9.00 -2.50
CA LYS A 61 12.97 -8.00 -2.43
C LYS A 61 12.40 -6.63 -2.05
N ILE A 62 12.47 -6.27 -0.76
CA ILE A 62 11.66 -5.17 -0.23
C ILE A 62 12.47 -3.90 0.10
N MET A 63 11.89 -2.74 -0.27
CA MET A 63 12.43 -1.37 -0.24
C MET A 63 13.81 -1.18 -0.88
N PHE A 64 13.88 -1.18 -2.21
CA PHE A 64 15.02 -0.57 -2.88
C PHE A 64 14.71 0.88 -3.22
N PHE A 65 15.34 1.82 -2.51
CA PHE A 65 15.56 3.16 -3.06
C PHE A 65 16.70 3.05 -4.07
N GLN A 66 16.40 2.55 -5.27
CA GLN A 66 17.39 2.52 -6.35
C GLN A 66 17.23 3.79 -7.19
N ARG A 67 18.25 4.66 -7.11
CA ARG A 67 18.39 5.77 -8.04
C ARG A 67 18.78 5.20 -9.40
N HIS A 68 17.84 5.19 -10.33
CA HIS A 68 18.10 4.93 -11.74
C HIS A 68 18.38 6.26 -12.45
N GLN A 69 18.88 6.20 -13.69
CA GLN A 69 19.20 7.40 -14.47
C GLN A 69 17.96 8.28 -14.71
N ASP A 70 16.76 7.68 -14.66
CA ASP A 70 15.49 8.35 -14.94
C ASP A 70 14.70 8.75 -13.68
N GLY A 71 15.20 8.46 -12.48
CA GLY A 71 14.51 8.83 -11.24
C GLY A 71 14.85 7.97 -10.01
N MET A 72 14.18 8.26 -8.89
CA MET A 72 14.24 7.43 -7.68
C MET A 72 13.15 6.37 -7.73
N TYR A 73 13.52 5.10 -7.74
CA TYR A 73 12.57 4.01 -7.52
C TYR A 73 12.15 4.04 -6.05
N LEU A 74 10.86 4.32 -5.79
CA LEU A 74 10.31 4.40 -4.44
C LEU A 74 9.84 3.04 -3.90
N GLY A 75 9.89 1.98 -4.73
CA GLY A 75 9.56 0.59 -4.38
C GLY A 75 8.28 0.49 -3.55
N SER A 76 8.35 -0.23 -2.43
CA SER A 76 7.20 -0.49 -1.55
C SER A 76 6.65 0.75 -0.84
N LEU A 77 7.37 1.89 -0.81
CA LEU A 77 6.82 3.13 -0.26
C LEU A 77 5.71 3.68 -1.17
N ALA A 78 5.91 3.62 -2.49
CA ALA A 78 4.88 3.98 -3.46
C ALA A 78 3.67 3.04 -3.31
N GLY A 79 3.90 1.73 -3.30
CA GLY A 79 2.85 0.73 -3.08
C GLY A 79 2.04 1.00 -1.82
N MET A 80 2.68 1.28 -0.67
CA MET A 80 2.00 1.62 0.58
C MET A 80 1.15 2.90 0.51
N VAL A 81 1.70 4.00 0.00
CA VAL A 81 0.95 5.27 -0.11
C VAL A 81 -0.28 5.08 -0.99
N LEU A 82 -0.13 4.32 -2.05
CA LEU A 82 -1.16 4.18 -3.07
C LEU A 82 -2.23 3.17 -2.64
N GLY A 83 -1.82 2.12 -1.94
CA GLY A 83 -2.72 1.25 -1.19
C GLY A 83 -3.52 2.02 -0.14
N ALA A 84 -2.90 2.93 0.62
CA ALA A 84 -3.61 3.78 1.58
C ALA A 84 -4.66 4.67 0.91
N VAL A 85 -4.33 5.28 -0.24
CA VAL A 85 -5.28 6.07 -1.03
C VAL A 85 -6.44 5.20 -1.51
N ALA A 86 -6.17 4.00 -2.03
CA ALA A 86 -7.20 3.06 -2.45
C ALA A 86 -8.13 2.68 -1.27
N GLY A 87 -7.57 2.42 -0.09
CA GLY A 87 -8.34 2.18 1.14
C GLY A 87 -9.26 3.36 1.49
N ILE A 88 -8.77 4.60 1.43
CA ILE A 88 -9.59 5.80 1.66
C ILE A 88 -10.72 5.92 0.63
N LEU A 89 -10.46 5.61 -0.65
CA LEU A 89 -11.49 5.67 -1.69
C LEU A 89 -12.63 4.68 -1.43
N VAL A 90 -12.33 3.48 -0.94
CA VAL A 90 -13.34 2.47 -0.57
C VAL A 90 -14.24 2.95 0.58
N ILE A 91 -13.72 3.71 1.53
CA ILE A 91 -14.53 4.22 2.66
C ILE A 91 -15.07 5.62 2.44
N ARG A 92 -14.81 6.24 1.28
CA ARG A 92 -15.19 7.64 1.00
C ARG A 92 -16.69 7.87 1.20
N GLY A 93 -17.52 6.95 0.71
CA GLY A 93 -18.97 7.02 0.90
C GLY A 93 -19.37 7.04 2.38
N HIS A 94 -18.63 6.31 3.22
CA HIS A 94 -18.87 6.26 4.66
C HIS A 94 -18.47 7.57 5.35
N LEU A 95 -17.32 8.14 4.99
CA LEU A 95 -16.83 9.41 5.53
C LEU A 95 -17.79 10.57 5.19
N VAL A 96 -18.29 10.61 3.95
CA VAL A 96 -19.22 11.64 3.49
C VAL A 96 -20.58 11.52 4.18
N SER A 97 -21.12 10.30 4.32
CA SER A 97 -22.39 10.11 5.04
C SER A 97 -22.29 10.45 6.52
N THR A 98 -21.20 10.07 7.17
CA THR A 98 -20.95 10.40 8.59
C THR A 98 -20.85 11.91 8.80
N ALA A 99 -20.14 12.62 7.91
CA ALA A 99 -20.01 14.07 7.96
C ALA A 99 -21.35 14.81 7.76
N ASN A 100 -22.25 14.23 6.95
CA ASN A 100 -23.54 14.84 6.62
C ASN A 100 -24.70 14.36 7.51
N GLY A 101 -24.45 13.46 8.48
CA GLY A 101 -25.48 12.91 9.35
C GLY A 101 -26.52 12.05 8.63
N THR A 102 -26.22 11.58 7.42
CA THR A 102 -27.13 10.78 6.58
C THR A 102 -26.89 9.29 6.80
N ALA A 103 -27.96 8.49 6.86
CA ALA A 103 -27.84 7.04 6.91
C ALA A 103 -27.10 6.53 5.66
N LEU A 104 -26.05 5.71 5.86
CA LEU A 104 -25.34 5.08 4.75
C LEU A 104 -26.29 4.15 3.98
N SER A 105 -26.66 4.57 2.79
CA SER A 105 -27.29 3.74 1.77
C SER A 105 -26.22 3.32 0.75
N VAL A 106 -25.34 2.41 1.13
CA VAL A 106 -24.39 1.82 0.17
C VAL A 106 -25.08 0.66 -0.52
N SER A 107 -25.43 0.87 -1.79
CA SER A 107 -25.88 -0.20 -2.67
C SER A 107 -24.74 -1.19 -2.92
N MET A 108 -25.03 -2.49 -3.00
CA MET A 108 -24.05 -3.52 -3.38
C MET A 108 -23.36 -3.17 -4.70
N VAL A 109 -24.09 -2.56 -5.64
CA VAL A 109 -23.54 -2.10 -6.94
C VAL A 109 -22.49 -1.00 -6.75
N GLN A 110 -22.69 -0.11 -5.78
CA GLN A 110 -21.72 0.95 -5.48
C GLN A 110 -20.47 0.38 -4.82
N LEU A 111 -20.64 -0.58 -3.91
CA LEU A 111 -19.53 -1.29 -3.28
C LEU A 111 -18.67 -2.03 -4.32
N ASP A 112 -19.30 -2.73 -5.26
CA ASP A 112 -18.60 -3.43 -6.35
C ASP A 112 -17.82 -2.46 -7.24
N TYR A 113 -18.40 -1.29 -7.55
CA TYR A 113 -17.74 -0.26 -8.35
C TYR A 113 -16.56 0.37 -7.60
N GLU A 114 -16.69 0.61 -6.30
CA GLU A 114 -15.62 1.15 -5.45
C GLU A 114 -14.47 0.15 -5.29
N ILE A 115 -14.77 -1.15 -5.09
CA ILE A 115 -13.78 -2.22 -5.05
C ILE A 115 -13.07 -2.36 -6.40
N PHE A 116 -13.83 -2.38 -7.50
CA PHE A 116 -13.27 -2.47 -8.85
C PHE A 116 -12.38 -1.26 -9.17
N THR A 117 -12.83 -0.04 -8.86
CA THR A 117 -12.07 1.19 -9.10
C THR A 117 -10.84 1.26 -8.20
N ALA A 118 -10.94 0.85 -6.93
CA ALA A 118 -9.78 0.74 -6.05
C ALA A 118 -8.78 -0.29 -6.56
N GLY A 119 -9.24 -1.42 -7.10
CA GLY A 119 -8.40 -2.43 -7.74
C GLY A 119 -7.72 -1.95 -9.03
N LEU A 120 -8.45 -1.22 -9.88
CA LEU A 120 -7.87 -0.59 -11.08
C LEU A 120 -6.88 0.52 -10.73
N ALA A 121 -7.19 1.34 -9.73
CA ALA A 121 -6.29 2.36 -9.22
C ALA A 121 -5.03 1.70 -8.65
N LEU A 122 -5.16 0.63 -7.85
CA LEU A 122 -4.02 -0.12 -7.33
C LEU A 122 -3.15 -0.68 -8.47
N LYS A 123 -3.77 -1.29 -9.50
CA LYS A 123 -3.05 -1.84 -10.66
C LYS A 123 -2.36 -0.78 -11.51
N GLY A 124 -3.07 0.26 -11.95
CA GLY A 124 -2.50 1.30 -12.81
C GLY A 124 -1.36 2.04 -12.12
N VAL A 125 -1.44 2.13 -10.79
CA VAL A 125 -0.41 2.71 -9.97
C VAL A 125 0.78 1.77 -9.72
N THR A 126 0.55 0.47 -9.53
CA THR A 126 1.65 -0.50 -9.41
C THR A 126 2.39 -0.69 -10.73
N GLU A 127 1.71 -0.53 -11.87
CA GLU A 127 2.34 -0.43 -13.19
C GLU A 127 3.17 0.86 -13.35
N ALA A 128 2.69 1.99 -12.81
CA ALA A 128 3.43 3.26 -12.83
C ALA A 128 4.64 3.28 -11.87
N ALA A 129 4.52 2.66 -10.70
CA ALA A 129 5.60 2.56 -9.71
C ALA A 129 6.61 1.46 -10.04
N GLY A 130 6.12 0.33 -10.57
CA GLY A 130 6.91 -0.79 -11.04
C GLY A 130 7.47 -0.61 -12.45
N GLY A 131 7.58 0.66 -12.91
CA GLY A 131 8.05 1.04 -14.23
C GLY A 131 9.16 0.12 -14.72
N ARG A 132 8.89 -0.64 -15.79
CA ARG A 132 9.98 -1.28 -16.53
C ARG A 132 10.87 -0.16 -17.00
N ALA A 133 12.11 -0.11 -16.50
CA ALA A 133 13.15 0.68 -17.13
C ALA A 133 13.16 0.26 -18.60
N VAL A 134 12.81 1.18 -19.49
CA VAL A 134 12.93 0.97 -20.92
C VAL A 134 14.44 0.84 -21.17
N PRO A 135 14.92 -0.25 -21.79
CA PRO A 135 16.34 -0.43 -22.07
C PRO A 135 16.88 0.63 -23.04
#